data_AF-R7AWU9-F1
#
_entry.id   AF-R7AWU9-F1
#
_cell.length_a   1.000
_cell.length_b   1.000
_cell.length_c   1.000
_cell.angle_alpha   90.00
_cell.angle_beta   90.00
_cell.angle_gamma   90.00
#
_symmetry.space_group_name_H-M   'P 1'
#
loop_
_entity.id
_entity.type
_entity.pdbx_description
1 polymer ?
#
loop_
_entity_poly.entity_id
_entity_poly.type
_entity_poly.pdbx_seq_one_letter_code
_entity_poly.pdbx_strand_id
1 'polypeptide(L)'
;MVSMKDYYNMLIFLCTRLSKLEWFYSPRTFRDSVVDLEKIQIIQQSPYKHIVVPDRNILDRLIKIITTGNTNQGNIQDIAILMSWCAMLNIDILPYYALNELATGSNSEEKAQYEYAAFSEVFHKIDLFTWMALAIGAEKENKKILNPIVDMSKINTHFNIESVDYLANYASLLHFAYVYRTENSNNERFKKFFQWYYDNSKVSRFMETYICSVLSQKPSYKAPKNINSSKVESVIRGCQNQARDLCYLTELSIDRIPYNQYEMILISDDKMLGNIFLNGCYNIEAIRIYENSICNGRHQISEWVNNLLSNHHEFITEDYTKHFQGIIGSEIQQLKSII
;
A
#
# COMPACT_ATOMS: atom_id res chain seq x y z
N MET A 1 -7.96 -6.77 -38.74
CA MET A 1 -6.91 -5.75 -38.49
C MET A 1 -7.62 -4.62 -37.75
N VAL A 2 -7.30 -4.38 -36.47
CA VAL A 2 -7.90 -3.28 -35.70
C VAL A 2 -7.34 -1.98 -36.26
N SER A 3 -8.19 -0.99 -36.57
CA SER A 3 -7.67 0.28 -37.09
C SER A 3 -6.93 1.05 -36.00
N MET A 4 -5.92 1.85 -36.36
CA MET A 4 -5.24 2.73 -35.40
C MET A 4 -6.23 3.65 -34.67
N LYS A 5 -7.30 4.07 -35.36
CA LYS A 5 -8.38 4.87 -34.78
C LYS A 5 -9.12 4.10 -33.67
N ASP A 6 -9.42 2.83 -33.89
CA ASP A 6 -10.10 2.00 -32.88
C ASP A 6 -9.22 1.74 -31.67
N TYR A 7 -7.92 1.54 -31.89
CA TYR A 7 -6.93 1.42 -30.81
C TYR A 7 -6.88 2.68 -29.94
N TYR A 8 -6.79 3.86 -30.55
CA TYR A 8 -6.80 5.14 -29.82
C TYR A 8 -8.12 5.38 -29.07
N ASN A 9 -9.25 5.10 -29.70
CA ASN A 9 -10.56 5.24 -29.06
C ASN A 9 -10.67 4.33 -27.82
N MET A 10 -10.17 3.09 -27.93
CA MET A 10 -10.14 2.16 -26.81
C MET A 10 -9.24 2.68 -25.68
N LEU A 11 -8.03 3.15 -25.98
CA LEU A 11 -7.15 3.76 -24.96
C LEU A 11 -7.81 4.95 -24.27
N ILE A 12 -8.44 5.86 -25.01
CA ILE A 12 -9.16 7.01 -24.43
C ILE A 12 -10.27 6.53 -23.47
N PHE A 13 -11.03 5.52 -23.87
CA PHE A 13 -12.05 4.92 -23.02
C PHE A 13 -11.45 4.36 -21.72
N LEU A 14 -10.39 3.55 -21.81
CA LEU A 14 -9.72 2.96 -20.65
C LEU A 14 -9.18 4.05 -19.72
N CYS A 15 -8.41 5.01 -20.25
CA CYS A 15 -7.86 6.14 -19.50
C CYS A 15 -8.94 6.96 -18.78
N THR A 16 -10.04 7.27 -19.48
CA THR A 16 -11.16 8.03 -18.90
C THR A 16 -11.79 7.28 -17.72
N ARG A 17 -11.92 5.95 -17.82
CA ARG A 17 -12.47 5.14 -16.72
C ARG A 17 -11.48 5.00 -15.57
N LEU A 18 -10.21 4.71 -15.86
CA LEU A 18 -9.17 4.59 -14.84
C LEU A 18 -8.98 5.90 -14.05
N SER A 19 -9.02 7.05 -14.71
CA SER A 19 -8.99 8.36 -14.05
C SER A 19 -10.15 8.55 -13.06
N LYS A 20 -11.36 8.06 -13.40
CA LYS A 20 -12.53 8.17 -12.51
C LYS A 20 -12.45 7.23 -11.30
N LEU A 21 -11.70 6.13 -11.43
CA LEU A 21 -11.48 5.20 -10.34
C LEU A 21 -10.50 5.76 -9.30
N GLU A 22 -9.59 6.64 -9.72
CA GLU A 22 -8.53 7.21 -8.86
C GLU A 22 -7.69 6.12 -8.18
N TRP A 23 -7.31 5.08 -8.95
CA TRP A 23 -6.54 3.95 -8.42
C TRP A 23 -5.03 4.08 -8.57
N PHE A 24 -4.55 4.99 -9.43
CA PHE A 24 -3.15 5.02 -9.86
C PHE A 24 -2.33 5.95 -8.97
N TYR A 25 -1.37 5.41 -8.23
CA TYR A 25 -0.48 6.21 -7.39
C TYR A 25 0.98 5.90 -7.74
N SER A 26 1.69 6.91 -8.25
CA SER A 26 3.13 6.83 -8.42
C SER A 26 3.76 8.21 -8.27
N PRO A 27 4.96 8.28 -7.69
CA PRO A 27 5.50 9.56 -7.26
C PRO A 27 6.15 10.35 -8.41
N ARG A 28 6.18 9.84 -9.65
CA ARG A 28 6.59 10.61 -10.84
C ARG A 28 5.42 10.81 -11.80
N THR A 29 4.81 9.72 -12.25
CA THR A 29 3.85 9.76 -13.37
C THR A 29 2.41 10.03 -12.92
N PHE A 30 1.97 9.41 -11.82
CA PHE A 30 0.58 9.42 -11.35
C PHE A 30 0.46 10.07 -9.96
N ARG A 31 0.87 11.34 -9.86
CA ARG A 31 0.76 12.14 -8.61
C ARG A 31 -0.65 12.64 -8.32
N ASP A 32 -1.48 12.73 -9.36
CA ASP A 32 -2.85 13.24 -9.33
C ASP A 32 -3.88 12.12 -9.53
N SER A 33 -3.44 10.86 -9.62
CA SER A 33 -4.25 9.68 -9.97
C SER A 33 -4.95 9.73 -11.33
N VAL A 34 -4.67 10.74 -12.16
CA VAL A 34 -5.27 10.88 -13.49
C VAL A 34 -4.49 10.03 -14.49
N VAL A 35 -5.19 9.29 -15.32
CA VAL A 35 -4.65 8.47 -16.40
C VAL A 35 -5.12 9.07 -17.74
N ASP A 36 -4.19 9.56 -18.54
CA ASP A 36 -4.45 10.22 -19.82
C ASP A 36 -3.41 9.80 -20.87
N LEU A 37 -3.61 10.26 -22.11
CA LEU A 37 -2.71 9.94 -23.21
C LEU A 37 -1.32 10.57 -23.07
N GLU A 38 -1.22 11.72 -22.40
CA GLU A 38 0.06 12.40 -22.16
C GLU A 38 0.94 11.56 -21.23
N LYS A 39 0.38 11.04 -20.14
CA LYS A 39 1.07 10.13 -19.21
C LYS A 39 1.43 8.80 -19.87
N ILE A 40 0.59 8.28 -20.77
CA ILE A 40 0.98 7.10 -21.58
C ILE A 40 2.21 7.41 -22.43
N GLN A 41 2.26 8.57 -23.07
CA GLN A 41 3.43 8.97 -23.85
C GLN A 41 4.67 9.09 -22.96
N ILE A 42 4.54 9.68 -21.76
CA ILE A 42 5.61 9.74 -20.76
C ILE A 42 6.09 8.32 -20.43
N ILE A 43 5.17 7.38 -20.16
CA ILE A 43 5.51 5.98 -19.85
C ILE A 43 6.30 5.33 -20.98
N GLN A 44 5.85 5.50 -22.23
CA GLN A 44 6.47 4.88 -23.40
C GLN A 44 7.85 5.47 -23.76
N GLN A 45 8.09 6.72 -23.40
CA GLN A 45 9.35 7.42 -23.67
C GLN A 45 10.32 7.38 -22.47
N SER A 46 9.87 6.87 -21.34
CA SER A 46 10.63 6.85 -20.10
C SER A 46 11.82 5.90 -20.17
N PRO A 47 12.96 6.27 -19.56
CA PRO A 47 14.06 5.33 -19.34
C PRO A 47 13.74 4.31 -18.23
N TYR A 48 12.66 4.50 -17.47
CA TYR A 48 12.26 3.62 -16.38
C TYR A 48 11.25 2.60 -16.86
N LYS A 49 11.40 1.36 -16.40
CA LYS A 49 10.38 0.33 -16.56
C LYS A 49 9.25 0.58 -15.55
N HIS A 50 8.04 0.75 -16.05
CA HIS A 50 6.87 0.93 -15.22
C HIS A 50 6.28 -0.42 -14.84
N ILE A 51 5.98 -0.61 -13.56
CA ILE A 51 5.44 -1.85 -13.03
C ILE A 51 4.20 -1.51 -12.21
N VAL A 52 3.08 -2.12 -12.55
CA VAL A 52 1.83 -2.03 -11.79
C VAL A 52 1.91 -2.95 -10.58
N VAL A 53 1.59 -2.43 -9.40
CA VAL A 53 1.62 -3.17 -8.15
C VAL A 53 0.25 -3.06 -7.46
N PRO A 54 -0.67 -4.02 -7.69
CA PRO A 54 -1.99 -4.01 -7.08
C PRO A 54 -1.92 -4.34 -5.60
N ASP A 55 -2.65 -3.59 -4.78
CA ASP A 55 -2.88 -3.97 -3.40
C ASP A 55 -3.67 -5.28 -3.28
N ARG A 56 -3.84 -5.76 -2.04
CA ARG A 56 -4.54 -7.02 -1.78
C ARG A 56 -5.98 -7.03 -2.28
N ASN A 57 -6.71 -5.92 -2.17
CA ASN A 57 -8.12 -5.84 -2.58
C ASN A 57 -8.27 -5.91 -4.11
N ILE A 58 -7.40 -5.22 -4.84
CA ILE A 58 -7.41 -5.23 -6.30
C ILE A 58 -6.98 -6.61 -6.81
N LEU A 59 -5.93 -7.20 -6.25
CA LEU A 59 -5.48 -8.53 -6.63
C LEU A 59 -6.54 -9.61 -6.31
N ASP A 60 -7.17 -9.58 -5.14
CA ASP A 60 -8.21 -10.55 -4.75
C ASP A 60 -9.39 -10.56 -5.74
N ARG A 61 -9.81 -9.37 -6.19
CA ARG A 61 -10.86 -9.24 -7.23
C ARG A 61 -10.42 -9.87 -8.55
N LEU A 62 -9.18 -9.61 -8.98
CA LEU A 62 -8.61 -10.22 -10.18
C LEU A 62 -8.59 -11.75 -10.07
N ILE A 63 -8.09 -12.29 -8.95
CA ILE A 63 -8.05 -13.73 -8.70
C ILE A 63 -9.46 -14.33 -8.77
N LYS A 64 -10.45 -13.72 -8.11
CA LYS A 64 -11.84 -14.21 -8.17
C LYS A 64 -12.41 -14.22 -9.59
N ILE A 65 -12.15 -13.18 -10.37
CA ILE A 65 -12.59 -13.09 -11.77
C ILE A 65 -11.97 -14.23 -12.60
N ILE A 66 -10.69 -14.54 -12.39
CA ILE A 66 -10.01 -15.56 -13.20
C ILE A 66 -10.30 -16.99 -12.72
N THR A 67 -10.59 -17.22 -11.43
CA THR A 67 -10.85 -18.57 -10.88
C THR A 67 -12.32 -18.92 -10.71
N THR A 68 -13.23 -17.94 -10.70
CA THR A 68 -14.67 -18.19 -10.54
C THR A 68 -15.54 -17.52 -11.61
N GLY A 69 -14.95 -16.65 -12.42
CA GLY A 69 -15.63 -15.96 -13.52
C GLY A 69 -16.20 -14.61 -13.11
N ASN A 70 -16.31 -14.32 -11.82
CA ASN A 70 -16.86 -13.07 -11.31
C ASN A 70 -16.25 -12.67 -9.97
N THR A 71 -16.57 -11.47 -9.50
CA THR A 71 -16.26 -10.99 -8.15
C THR A 71 -17.51 -10.41 -7.50
N ASN A 72 -17.67 -10.65 -6.20
CA ASN A 72 -18.70 -9.99 -5.39
C ASN A 72 -18.20 -8.67 -4.76
N GLN A 73 -16.94 -8.30 -5.02
CA GLN A 73 -16.28 -7.12 -4.46
C GLN A 73 -16.00 -6.12 -5.58
N GLY A 74 -16.90 -5.16 -5.76
CA GLY A 74 -16.77 -4.16 -6.83
C GLY A 74 -17.19 -4.69 -8.20
N ASN A 75 -16.74 -4.00 -9.25
CA ASN A 75 -17.20 -4.23 -10.61
C ASN A 75 -16.14 -4.99 -11.44
N ILE A 76 -16.53 -6.09 -12.10
CA ILE A 76 -15.62 -6.86 -12.96
C ILE A 76 -15.02 -6.00 -14.08
N GLN A 77 -15.79 -5.06 -14.61
CA GLN A 77 -15.39 -4.10 -15.63
C GLN A 77 -14.15 -3.31 -15.20
N ASP A 78 -14.05 -2.89 -13.93
CA ASP A 78 -12.98 -2.00 -13.48
C ASP A 78 -11.62 -2.75 -13.47
N ILE A 79 -11.63 -4.02 -13.04
CA ILE A 79 -10.44 -4.90 -13.15
C ILE A 79 -10.14 -5.21 -14.62
N ALA A 80 -11.15 -5.49 -15.42
CA ALA A 80 -10.95 -5.77 -16.84
C ALA A 80 -10.38 -4.57 -17.62
N ILE A 81 -10.75 -3.34 -17.23
CA ILE A 81 -10.19 -2.09 -17.75
C ILE A 81 -8.70 -1.99 -17.38
N LEU A 82 -8.34 -2.26 -16.12
CA LEU A 82 -6.93 -2.28 -15.68
C LEU A 82 -6.11 -3.32 -16.46
N MET A 83 -6.60 -4.54 -16.59
CA MET A 83 -5.92 -5.62 -17.31
C MET A 83 -5.77 -5.31 -18.80
N SER A 84 -6.82 -4.76 -19.43
CA SER A 84 -6.77 -4.31 -20.83
C SER A 84 -5.73 -3.21 -21.02
N TRP A 85 -5.68 -2.24 -20.11
CA TRP A 85 -4.71 -1.14 -20.16
C TRP A 85 -3.27 -1.65 -20.02
N CYS A 86 -3.00 -2.54 -19.05
CA CYS A 86 -1.67 -3.14 -18.88
C CYS A 86 -1.25 -3.95 -20.11
N ALA A 87 -2.16 -4.77 -20.66
CA ALA A 87 -1.89 -5.59 -21.83
C ALA A 87 -1.66 -4.76 -23.10
N MET A 88 -2.46 -3.70 -23.33
CA MET A 88 -2.28 -2.81 -24.49
C MET A 88 -0.96 -2.05 -24.45
N LEU A 89 -0.52 -1.65 -23.26
CA LEU A 89 0.72 -0.89 -23.07
C LEU A 89 1.94 -1.76 -22.77
N ASN A 90 1.76 -3.08 -22.70
CA ASN A 90 2.79 -4.04 -22.31
C ASN A 90 3.47 -3.67 -20.97
N ILE A 91 2.64 -3.34 -19.97
CA ILE A 91 3.06 -3.00 -18.61
C ILE A 91 2.96 -4.24 -17.73
N ASP A 92 4.05 -4.56 -17.06
CA ASP A 92 4.11 -5.70 -16.14
C ASP A 92 3.32 -5.44 -14.86
N ILE A 93 2.76 -6.50 -14.30
CA ILE A 93 2.05 -6.48 -13.01
C ILE A 93 2.83 -7.34 -12.02
N LEU A 94 3.14 -6.79 -10.84
CA LEU A 94 3.84 -7.46 -9.75
C LEU A 94 2.87 -7.80 -8.60
N PRO A 95 2.44 -9.06 -8.43
CA PRO A 95 1.48 -9.45 -7.39
C PRO A 95 2.14 -9.74 -6.03
N TYR A 96 3.48 -9.71 -5.94
CA TYR A 96 4.24 -10.29 -4.83
C TYR A 96 3.78 -9.78 -3.46
N TYR A 97 3.64 -8.47 -3.28
CA TYR A 97 3.33 -7.87 -1.98
C TYR A 97 1.92 -8.21 -1.49
N ALA A 98 0.94 -8.21 -2.39
CA ALA A 98 -0.43 -8.63 -2.08
C ALA A 98 -0.51 -10.14 -1.74
N LEU A 99 0.34 -10.97 -2.34
CA LEU A 99 0.45 -12.40 -2.02
C LEU A 99 1.19 -12.65 -0.71
N ASN A 100 2.22 -11.86 -0.39
CA ASN A 100 2.88 -11.88 0.92
C ASN A 100 1.88 -11.53 2.03
N GLU A 101 1.05 -10.50 1.83
CA GLU A 101 0.00 -10.14 2.78
C GLU A 101 -0.99 -11.29 3.02
N LEU A 102 -1.44 -11.96 1.94
CA LEU A 102 -2.31 -13.14 2.05
C LEU A 102 -1.62 -14.28 2.81
N ALA A 103 -0.38 -14.61 2.43
CA ALA A 103 0.36 -15.73 3.00
C ALA A 103 0.57 -15.54 4.50
N THR A 104 1.01 -14.35 4.89
CA THR A 104 1.29 -14.01 6.29
C THR A 104 0.03 -13.82 7.11
N GLY A 105 -1.01 -13.16 6.57
CA GLY A 105 -2.29 -12.96 7.24
C GLY A 105 -3.07 -14.26 7.46
N SER A 106 -2.90 -15.25 6.56
CA SER A 106 -3.53 -16.57 6.68
C SER A 106 -2.59 -17.66 7.22
N ASN A 107 -1.33 -17.32 7.47
CA ASN A 107 -0.24 -18.24 7.79
C ASN A 107 -0.19 -19.47 6.86
N SER A 108 -0.28 -19.22 5.55
CA SER A 108 -0.40 -20.27 4.54
C SER A 108 0.33 -19.90 3.25
N GLU A 109 1.48 -20.53 3.03
CA GLU A 109 2.23 -20.44 1.77
C GLU A 109 1.40 -21.00 0.59
N GLU A 110 0.73 -22.14 0.82
CA GLU A 110 -0.06 -22.84 -0.19
C GLU A 110 -1.15 -21.95 -0.81
N LYS A 111 -1.86 -21.15 0.00
CA LYS A 111 -2.87 -20.22 -0.50
C LYS A 111 -2.28 -19.17 -1.43
N ALA A 112 -1.14 -18.59 -1.07
CA ALA A 112 -0.47 -17.61 -1.90
C ALA A 112 0.09 -18.23 -3.18
N GLN A 113 0.62 -19.45 -3.12
CA GLN A 113 1.08 -20.18 -4.31
C GLN A 113 -0.06 -20.52 -5.26
N TYR A 114 -1.24 -20.86 -4.74
CA TYR A 114 -2.43 -21.07 -5.56
C TYR A 114 -2.82 -19.81 -6.33
N GLU A 115 -2.92 -18.67 -5.64
CA GLU A 115 -3.24 -17.40 -6.30
C GLU A 115 -2.15 -16.96 -7.27
N TYR A 116 -0.88 -17.16 -6.91
CA TYR A 116 0.26 -16.87 -7.80
C TYR A 116 0.22 -17.70 -9.07
N ALA A 117 -0.07 -19.00 -8.95
CA ALA A 117 -0.18 -19.89 -10.09
C ALA A 117 -1.33 -19.46 -11.02
N ALA A 118 -2.51 -19.13 -10.47
CA ALA A 118 -3.62 -18.58 -11.26
C ALA A 118 -3.22 -17.28 -11.98
N PHE A 119 -2.58 -16.35 -11.25
CA PHE A 119 -2.13 -15.09 -11.82
C PHE A 119 -1.08 -15.29 -12.93
N SER A 120 -0.13 -16.22 -12.75
CA SER A 120 0.94 -16.46 -13.72
C SER A 120 0.44 -16.94 -15.08
N GLU A 121 -0.73 -17.58 -15.12
CA GLU A 121 -1.35 -18.06 -16.36
C GLU A 121 -2.27 -17.03 -17.01
N VAL A 122 -2.54 -15.89 -16.35
CA VAL A 122 -3.61 -14.96 -16.77
C VAL A 122 -3.41 -14.44 -18.18
N PHE A 123 -2.21 -13.97 -18.52
CA PHE A 123 -1.89 -13.44 -19.84
C PHE A 123 -1.65 -14.53 -20.89
N HIS A 124 -1.49 -15.79 -20.46
CA HIS A 124 -1.36 -16.93 -21.37
C HIS A 124 -2.72 -17.51 -21.77
N LYS A 125 -3.69 -17.51 -20.85
CA LYS A 125 -4.99 -18.17 -21.04
C LYS A 125 -6.14 -17.20 -21.33
N ILE A 126 -6.06 -15.96 -20.85
CA ILE A 126 -7.08 -14.91 -21.08
C ILE A 126 -6.50 -13.85 -22.01
N ASP A 127 -6.97 -13.85 -23.25
CA ASP A 127 -6.51 -12.92 -24.27
C ASP A 127 -7.05 -11.50 -24.07
N LEU A 128 -6.41 -10.54 -24.75
CA LEU A 128 -6.78 -9.13 -24.70
C LEU A 128 -8.24 -8.87 -25.09
N PHE A 129 -8.78 -9.59 -26.07
CA PHE A 129 -10.17 -9.38 -26.52
C PHE A 129 -11.19 -9.81 -25.46
N THR A 130 -10.87 -10.85 -24.70
CA THR A 130 -11.67 -11.28 -23.54
C THR A 130 -11.68 -10.19 -22.48
N TRP A 131 -10.51 -9.62 -22.14
CA TRP A 131 -10.44 -8.49 -21.21
C TRP A 131 -11.19 -7.26 -21.71
N MET A 132 -11.06 -6.91 -22.99
CA MET A 132 -11.79 -5.78 -23.59
C MET A 132 -13.30 -6.00 -23.58
N ALA A 133 -13.78 -7.21 -23.89
CA ALA A 133 -15.20 -7.54 -23.89
C ALA A 133 -15.82 -7.38 -22.49
N LEU A 134 -15.08 -7.79 -21.45
CA LEU A 134 -15.44 -7.54 -20.05
C LEU A 134 -15.41 -6.04 -19.72
N ALA A 135 -14.36 -5.33 -20.13
CA ALA A 135 -14.16 -3.91 -19.85
C ALA A 135 -15.31 -3.03 -20.40
N ILE A 136 -15.76 -3.29 -21.64
CA ILE A 136 -16.89 -2.57 -22.24
C ILE A 136 -18.25 -3.11 -21.79
N GLY A 137 -18.27 -4.20 -21.00
CA GLY A 137 -19.47 -4.83 -20.47
C GLY A 137 -20.29 -5.62 -21.50
N ALA A 138 -19.68 -5.99 -22.63
CA ALA A 138 -20.25 -6.89 -23.62
C ALA A 138 -20.37 -8.32 -23.05
N GLU A 139 -19.41 -8.72 -22.22
CA GLU A 139 -19.49 -9.90 -21.38
C GLU A 139 -19.68 -9.50 -19.92
N LYS A 140 -20.47 -10.27 -19.17
CA LYS A 140 -20.77 -10.00 -17.75
C LYS A 140 -19.94 -10.85 -16.78
N GLU A 141 -19.30 -11.89 -17.28
CA GLU A 141 -18.49 -12.83 -16.52
C GLU A 141 -17.34 -13.34 -17.40
N ASN A 142 -16.23 -13.68 -16.76
CA ASN A 142 -15.13 -14.36 -17.42
C ASN A 142 -15.48 -15.85 -17.60
N LYS A 143 -15.58 -16.29 -18.85
CA LYS A 143 -15.89 -17.69 -19.20
C LYS A 143 -14.66 -18.60 -19.17
N LYS A 144 -13.45 -18.04 -19.10
CA LYS A 144 -12.18 -18.78 -19.09
C LYS A 144 -11.67 -18.94 -17.66
N ILE A 145 -12.15 -19.97 -16.97
CA ILE A 145 -11.81 -20.24 -15.57
C ILE A 145 -10.44 -20.92 -15.45
N LEU A 146 -9.62 -20.41 -14.54
CA LEU A 146 -8.31 -20.94 -14.21
C LEU A 146 -8.37 -21.75 -12.92
N ASN A 147 -7.97 -23.01 -13.01
CA ASN A 147 -7.83 -23.93 -11.88
C ASN A 147 -6.37 -24.39 -11.82
N PRO A 148 -5.47 -23.62 -11.21
CA PRO A 148 -4.06 -23.96 -11.17
C PRO A 148 -3.82 -25.20 -10.32
N ILE A 149 -2.81 -25.98 -10.71
CA ILE A 149 -2.28 -27.09 -9.90
C ILE A 149 -0.94 -26.63 -9.34
N VAL A 150 -0.81 -26.63 -8.02
CA VAL A 150 0.40 -26.21 -7.31
C VAL A 150 1.20 -27.43 -6.87
N ASP A 151 2.45 -27.50 -7.29
CA ASP A 151 3.43 -28.45 -6.76
C ASP A 151 4.35 -27.74 -5.77
N MET A 152 4.05 -27.89 -4.48
CA MET A 152 4.80 -27.26 -3.40
C MET A 152 6.28 -27.69 -3.34
N SER A 153 6.66 -28.80 -3.98
CA SER A 153 8.07 -29.23 -4.02
C SER A 153 8.93 -28.45 -5.02
N LYS A 154 8.30 -27.64 -5.89
CA LYS A 154 8.95 -26.92 -6.99
C LYS A 154 8.83 -25.40 -6.89
N ILE A 155 8.39 -24.88 -5.75
CA ILE A 155 8.25 -23.43 -5.58
C ILE A 155 9.63 -22.79 -5.41
N ASN A 156 9.84 -21.67 -6.11
CA ASN A 156 11.10 -20.90 -6.06
C ASN A 156 10.97 -19.58 -5.30
N THR A 157 9.73 -19.10 -5.14
CA THR A 157 9.40 -17.85 -4.44
C THR A 157 8.59 -18.22 -3.22
N HIS A 158 8.96 -17.68 -2.05
CA HIS A 158 8.18 -17.84 -0.82
C HIS A 158 7.48 -16.54 -0.47
N PHE A 159 6.21 -16.63 -0.08
CA PHE A 159 5.38 -15.47 0.26
C PHE A 159 5.15 -15.32 1.76
N ASN A 160 5.12 -16.41 2.55
CA ASN A 160 4.92 -16.36 3.99
C ASN A 160 6.21 -16.00 4.73
N ILE A 161 6.67 -14.78 4.50
CA ILE A 161 7.87 -14.21 5.12
C ILE A 161 7.43 -13.04 5.99
N GLU A 162 7.73 -13.13 7.29
CA GLU A 162 7.49 -12.03 8.22
C GLU A 162 8.47 -10.89 7.93
N SER A 163 7.91 -9.72 7.61
CA SER A 163 8.69 -8.51 7.34
C SER A 163 9.07 -7.82 8.64
N VAL A 164 10.36 -7.51 8.81
CA VAL A 164 10.82 -6.73 9.96
C VAL A 164 10.20 -5.32 9.98
N ASP A 165 9.85 -4.77 8.80
CA ASP A 165 9.16 -3.49 8.70
C ASP A 165 7.72 -3.59 9.18
N TYR A 166 7.06 -4.72 8.96
CA TYR A 166 5.75 -4.97 9.56
C TYR A 166 5.85 -4.95 11.10
N LEU A 167 6.85 -5.62 11.68
CA LEU A 167 7.06 -5.62 13.13
C LEU A 167 7.33 -4.20 13.67
N ALA A 168 8.20 -3.44 13.00
CA ALA A 168 8.52 -2.05 13.35
C ALA A 168 7.28 -1.15 13.28
N ASN A 169 6.52 -1.23 12.18
CA ASN A 169 5.30 -0.47 11.98
C ASN A 169 4.23 -0.86 13.00
N TYR A 170 4.11 -2.15 13.32
CA TYR A 170 3.14 -2.64 14.28
C TYR A 170 3.45 -2.17 15.70
N ALA A 171 4.70 -2.28 16.14
CA ALA A 171 5.15 -1.72 17.42
C ALA A 171 4.85 -0.21 17.51
N SER A 172 5.18 0.52 16.45
CA SER A 172 4.93 1.96 16.37
C SER A 172 3.45 2.29 16.46
N LEU A 173 2.58 1.55 15.77
CA LEU A 173 1.14 1.80 15.80
C LEU A 173 0.49 1.40 17.13
N LEU A 174 1.02 0.41 17.84
CA LEU A 174 0.59 0.11 19.21
C LEU A 174 0.96 1.27 20.14
N HIS A 175 2.19 1.79 20.04
CA HIS A 175 2.62 2.94 20.81
C HIS A 175 1.79 4.19 20.47
N PHE A 176 1.52 4.41 19.18
CA PHE A 176 0.63 5.47 18.74
C PHE A 176 -0.77 5.32 19.34
N ALA A 177 -1.34 4.12 19.34
CA ALA A 177 -2.64 3.85 19.95
C ALA A 177 -2.64 4.15 21.46
N TYR A 178 -1.54 3.85 22.16
CA TYR A 178 -1.39 4.17 23.57
C TYR A 178 -1.40 5.68 23.81
N VAL A 179 -0.53 6.45 23.14
CA VAL A 179 -0.47 7.91 23.33
C VAL A 179 -1.73 8.60 22.83
N TYR A 180 -2.36 8.09 21.77
CA TYR A 180 -3.61 8.64 21.23
C TYR A 180 -4.75 8.58 22.26
N ARG A 181 -4.76 7.55 23.10
CA ARG A 181 -5.80 7.33 24.12
C ARG A 181 -5.51 7.99 25.46
N THR A 182 -4.23 8.17 25.80
CA THR A 182 -3.80 8.67 27.12
C THR A 182 -3.54 10.17 27.12
N GLU A 183 -3.16 10.75 25.98
CA GLU A 183 -2.83 12.16 25.88
C GLU A 183 -4.02 13.02 25.46
N ASN A 184 -4.14 14.19 26.09
CA ASN A 184 -5.28 15.09 25.93
C ASN A 184 -5.18 16.02 24.70
N SER A 185 -4.01 16.12 24.05
CA SER A 185 -3.82 17.00 22.90
C SER A 185 -2.98 16.36 21.80
N ASN A 186 -3.21 16.77 20.55
CA ASN A 186 -2.42 16.27 19.41
C ASN A 186 -0.95 16.72 19.48
N ASN A 187 -0.64 17.85 20.13
CA ASN A 187 0.75 18.27 20.35
C ASN A 187 1.48 17.31 21.29
N GLU A 188 0.83 16.88 22.38
CA GLU A 188 1.42 15.91 23.30
C GLU A 188 1.54 14.52 22.64
N ARG A 189 0.52 14.08 21.90
CA ARG A 189 0.56 12.84 21.10
C ARG A 189 1.71 12.86 20.11
N PHE A 190 1.89 13.96 19.39
CA PHE A 190 2.96 14.17 18.42
C PHE A 190 4.33 14.01 19.10
N LYS A 191 4.58 14.78 20.17
CA LYS A 191 5.88 14.76 20.86
C LYS A 191 6.18 13.38 21.44
N LYS A 192 5.25 12.78 22.17
CA LYS A 192 5.45 11.48 22.83
C LYS A 192 5.64 10.36 21.82
N PHE A 193 4.84 10.34 20.74
CA PHE A 193 5.03 9.36 19.68
C PHE A 193 6.40 9.50 19.00
N PHE A 194 6.76 10.70 18.54
CA PHE A 194 7.99 10.88 17.77
C PHE A 194 9.25 10.74 18.62
N GLN A 195 9.20 11.10 19.91
CA GLN A 195 10.29 10.78 20.83
C GLN A 195 10.51 9.27 20.89
N TRP A 196 9.46 8.50 21.21
CA TRP A 196 9.54 7.04 21.26
C TRP A 196 9.97 6.45 19.92
N TYR A 197 9.43 6.95 18.81
CA TYR A 197 9.69 6.39 17.48
C TYR A 197 11.16 6.55 17.07
N TYR A 198 11.73 7.74 17.28
CA TYR A 198 13.13 8.03 17.00
C TYR A 198 14.09 7.32 17.96
N ASP A 199 13.66 7.04 19.19
CA ASP A 199 14.47 6.30 20.17
C ASP A 199 14.50 4.78 19.91
N ASN A 200 13.53 4.23 19.18
CA ASN A 200 13.32 2.77 19.09
C ASN A 200 13.29 2.20 17.67
N SER A 201 13.25 3.02 16.62
CA SER A 201 13.07 2.57 15.24
C SER A 201 13.91 3.37 14.26
N LYS A 202 14.30 2.72 13.17
CA LYS A 202 14.64 3.43 11.93
C LYS A 202 13.41 4.18 11.42
N VAL A 203 13.64 5.38 10.91
CA VAL A 203 12.57 6.30 10.51
C VAL A 203 12.03 5.91 9.12
N SER A 204 10.71 5.71 9.03
CA SER A 204 9.97 5.49 7.80
C SER A 204 9.16 6.73 7.45
N ARG A 205 9.42 7.31 6.28
CA ARG A 205 8.71 8.48 5.75
C ARG A 205 7.21 8.25 5.63
N PHE A 206 6.77 7.02 5.41
CA PHE A 206 5.35 6.66 5.36
C PHE A 206 4.70 6.66 6.74
N MET A 207 5.41 6.16 7.77
CA MET A 207 4.95 6.24 9.16
C MET A 207 4.82 7.71 9.60
N GLU A 208 5.85 8.52 9.36
CA GLU A 208 5.79 9.95 9.71
C GLU A 208 4.64 10.66 8.99
N THR A 209 4.51 10.45 7.68
CA THR A 209 3.44 11.03 6.86
C THR A 209 2.07 10.66 7.39
N TYR A 210 1.87 9.38 7.72
CA TYR A 210 0.61 8.87 8.25
C TYR A 210 0.29 9.50 9.60
N ILE A 211 1.19 9.41 10.58
CA ILE A 211 0.95 9.88 11.95
C ILE A 211 0.76 11.40 11.98
N CYS A 212 1.62 12.15 11.29
CA CYS A 212 1.44 13.59 11.14
C CYS A 212 0.08 13.92 10.54
N SER A 213 -0.32 13.26 9.45
CA SER A 213 -1.59 13.57 8.78
C SER A 213 -2.83 13.20 9.62
N VAL A 214 -2.76 12.13 10.40
CA VAL A 214 -3.81 11.76 11.37
C VAL A 214 -3.92 12.81 12.48
N LEU A 215 -2.79 13.22 13.08
CA LEU A 215 -2.78 14.22 14.15
C LEU A 215 -3.15 15.62 13.65
N SER A 216 -2.86 15.94 12.38
CA SER A 216 -3.34 17.14 11.70
C SER A 216 -4.85 17.15 11.44
N GLN A 217 -5.57 16.04 11.73
CA GLN A 217 -7.00 15.88 11.47
C GLN A 217 -7.38 16.14 10.01
N LYS A 218 -6.50 15.78 9.06
CA LYS A 218 -6.81 15.88 7.64
C LYS A 218 -7.97 14.92 7.32
N PRO A 219 -9.06 15.37 6.67
CA PRO A 219 -10.27 14.54 6.48
C PRO A 219 -10.03 13.17 5.81
N SER A 220 -9.02 13.10 4.95
CA SER A 220 -8.65 11.88 4.21
C SER A 220 -7.84 10.86 5.02
N TYR A 221 -7.41 11.19 6.24
CA TYR A 221 -6.55 10.36 7.07
C TYR A 221 -7.27 9.97 8.36
N LYS A 222 -7.28 8.67 8.66
CA LYS A 222 -7.93 8.14 9.86
C LYS A 222 -6.90 7.38 10.69
N ALA A 223 -6.99 7.55 12.00
CA ALA A 223 -6.28 6.71 12.94
C ALA A 223 -6.65 5.22 12.76
N PRO A 224 -5.85 4.28 13.29
CA PRO A 224 -6.13 2.86 13.19
C PRO A 224 -7.58 2.53 13.55
N LYS A 225 -8.19 1.62 12.79
CA LYS A 225 -9.59 1.25 12.98
C LYS A 225 -9.82 0.80 14.42
N ASN A 226 -10.92 1.24 15.02
CA ASN A 226 -11.28 0.91 16.41
C ASN A 226 -10.29 1.42 17.47
N ILE A 227 -9.44 2.42 17.18
CA ILE A 227 -8.47 2.95 18.15
C ILE A 227 -9.08 3.36 19.50
N ASN A 228 -10.33 3.82 19.50
CA ASN A 228 -11.08 4.21 20.71
C ASN A 228 -12.01 3.11 21.25
N SER A 229 -11.91 1.87 20.76
CA SER A 229 -12.75 0.77 21.24
C SER A 229 -12.42 0.43 22.69
N SER A 230 -13.44 0.03 23.45
CA SER A 230 -13.27 -0.56 24.78
C SER A 230 -12.75 -2.01 24.74
N LYS A 231 -12.69 -2.65 23.57
CA LYS A 231 -12.11 -3.99 23.40
C LYS A 231 -10.70 -3.87 22.87
N VAL A 232 -9.71 -4.16 23.72
CA VAL A 232 -8.28 -4.02 23.38
C VAL A 232 -7.90 -4.83 22.13
N GLU A 233 -8.49 -6.01 21.96
CA GLU A 233 -8.25 -6.87 20.80
C GLU A 233 -8.68 -6.21 19.49
N SER A 234 -9.71 -5.37 19.53
CA SER A 234 -10.17 -4.61 18.36
C SER A 234 -9.22 -3.47 18.02
N VAL A 235 -8.63 -2.81 19.02
CA VAL A 235 -7.57 -1.79 18.86
C VAL A 235 -6.32 -2.44 18.25
N ILE A 236 -5.88 -3.57 18.82
CA ILE A 236 -4.72 -4.33 18.36
C ILE A 236 -4.89 -4.74 16.89
N ARG A 237 -6.05 -5.31 16.51
CA ARG A 237 -6.33 -5.69 15.12
C ARG A 237 -6.31 -4.49 14.17
N GLY A 238 -6.81 -3.33 14.62
CA GLY A 238 -6.71 -2.09 13.85
C GLY A 238 -5.27 -1.67 13.59
N CYS A 239 -4.40 -1.79 14.59
CA CYS A 239 -2.97 -1.50 14.46
C CYS A 239 -2.27 -2.48 13.53
N GLN A 240 -2.57 -3.79 13.62
CA GLN A 240 -2.00 -4.81 12.73
C GLN A 240 -2.34 -4.53 11.25
N ASN A 241 -3.60 -4.22 10.96
CA ASN A 241 -4.03 -3.91 9.60
C ASN A 241 -3.30 -2.66 9.06
N GLN A 242 -3.28 -1.58 9.84
CA GLN A 242 -2.58 -0.36 9.42
C GLN A 242 -1.06 -0.56 9.30
N ALA A 243 -0.47 -1.46 10.09
CA ALA A 243 0.94 -1.80 9.98
C ALA A 243 1.26 -2.55 8.68
N ARG A 244 0.34 -3.40 8.20
CA ARG A 244 0.45 -4.07 6.90
C ARG A 244 0.41 -3.06 5.75
N ASP A 245 -0.54 -2.14 5.78
CA ASP A 245 -0.64 -1.05 4.80
C ASP A 245 0.67 -0.25 4.71
N LEU A 246 1.25 0.15 5.85
CA LEU A 246 2.51 0.90 5.89
C LEU A 246 3.73 0.05 5.49
N CYS A 247 3.72 -1.24 5.82
CA CYS A 247 4.75 -2.19 5.39
C CYS A 247 4.77 -2.29 3.86
N TYR A 248 3.59 -2.45 3.26
CA TYR A 248 3.41 -2.51 1.81
C TYR A 248 4.02 -1.26 1.13
N LEU A 249 3.74 -0.06 1.65
CA LEU A 249 4.34 1.17 1.12
C LEU A 249 5.86 1.23 1.30
N THR A 250 6.36 0.75 2.45
CA THR A 250 7.81 0.72 2.73
C THR A 250 8.53 -0.19 1.73
N GLU A 251 7.94 -1.32 1.38
CA GLU A 251 8.46 -2.25 0.37
C GLU A 251 8.44 -1.66 -1.05
N LEU A 252 7.49 -0.75 -1.33
CA LEU A 252 7.44 0.03 -2.57
C LEU A 252 8.27 1.31 -2.55
N SER A 253 8.98 1.60 -1.46
CA SER A 253 9.81 2.81 -1.35
C SER A 253 10.87 2.86 -2.44
N ILE A 254 11.13 4.06 -2.95
CA ILE A 254 12.30 4.36 -3.80
C ILE A 254 13.63 3.99 -3.13
N ASP A 255 13.65 3.87 -1.79
CA ASP A 255 14.86 3.47 -1.05
C ASP A 255 15.18 1.98 -1.19
N ARG A 256 14.21 1.16 -1.62
CA ARG A 256 14.31 -0.30 -1.71
C ARG A 256 14.34 -0.82 -3.12
N ILE A 257 13.72 -0.09 -4.03
CA ILE A 257 13.72 -0.43 -5.44
C ILE A 257 14.87 0.30 -6.16
N PRO A 258 15.43 -0.26 -7.25
CA PRO A 258 16.32 0.48 -8.13
C PRO A 258 15.55 1.61 -8.84
N TYR A 259 15.32 2.73 -8.14
CA TYR A 259 14.44 3.83 -8.57
C TYR A 259 14.94 4.56 -9.84
N ASN A 260 16.18 4.29 -10.23
CA ASN A 260 16.78 4.73 -11.48
C ASN A 260 16.46 3.80 -12.67
N GLN A 261 15.88 2.63 -12.42
CA GLN A 261 15.49 1.65 -13.44
C GLN A 261 13.98 1.40 -13.45
N TYR A 262 13.30 1.56 -12.31
CA TYR A 262 11.89 1.21 -12.16
C TYR A 262 11.07 2.36 -11.59
N GLU A 263 9.82 2.46 -12.07
CA GLU A 263 8.75 3.20 -11.39
C GLU A 263 7.64 2.23 -11.01
N MET A 264 7.43 2.07 -9.71
CA MET A 264 6.31 1.28 -9.18
C MET A 264 5.05 2.15 -9.16
N ILE A 265 3.97 1.61 -9.74
CA ILE A 265 2.66 2.23 -9.77
C ILE A 265 1.76 1.41 -8.84
N LEU A 266 1.53 1.94 -7.64
CA LEU A 266 0.57 1.38 -6.70
C LEU A 266 -0.83 1.49 -7.30
N ILE A 267 -1.55 0.37 -7.36
CA ILE A 267 -2.97 0.32 -7.72
C ILE A 267 -3.78 -0.03 -6.49
N SER A 268 -4.56 0.92 -5.98
CA SER A 268 -5.38 0.75 -4.79
C SER A 268 -6.66 1.56 -4.89
N ASP A 269 -7.77 1.03 -4.39
CA ASP A 269 -9.01 1.80 -4.21
C ASP A 269 -9.10 2.46 -2.81
N ASP A 270 -8.06 2.29 -1.98
CA ASP A 270 -7.88 3.03 -0.74
C ASP A 270 -7.13 4.35 -1.00
N LYS A 271 -7.91 5.44 -1.06
CA LYS A 271 -7.36 6.79 -1.24
C LYS A 271 -6.41 7.21 -0.12
N MET A 272 -6.59 6.73 1.11
CA MET A 272 -5.68 7.07 2.20
C MET A 272 -4.32 6.42 1.95
N LEU A 273 -4.29 5.14 1.57
CA LEU A 273 -3.06 4.43 1.24
C LEU A 273 -2.29 5.12 0.10
N GLY A 274 -3.00 5.44 -0.99
CA GLY A 274 -2.42 6.17 -2.12
C GLY A 274 -1.88 7.55 -1.74
N ASN A 275 -2.60 8.29 -0.89
CA ASN A 275 -2.15 9.58 -0.38
C ASN A 275 -0.90 9.46 0.51
N ILE A 276 -0.82 8.46 1.39
CA ILE A 276 0.39 8.21 2.20
C ILE A 276 1.57 7.92 1.26
N PHE A 277 1.37 7.09 0.24
CA PHE A 277 2.42 6.75 -0.72
C PHE A 277 2.97 7.99 -1.42
N LEU A 278 2.09 8.81 -1.99
CA LEU A 278 2.50 10.03 -2.71
C LEU A 278 3.19 11.06 -1.81
N ASN A 279 2.70 11.24 -0.59
CA ASN A 279 3.24 12.23 0.35
C ASN A 279 4.49 11.75 1.11
N GLY A 280 4.76 10.43 1.15
CA GLY A 280 5.93 9.87 1.81
C GLY A 280 7.13 9.63 0.90
N CYS A 281 6.90 9.24 -0.36
CA CYS A 281 7.94 8.63 -1.21
C CYS A 281 9.15 9.54 -1.52
N TYR A 282 9.01 10.86 -1.51
CA TYR A 282 10.13 11.82 -1.66
C TYR A 282 10.27 12.81 -0.49
N ASN A 283 9.50 12.62 0.58
CA ASN A 283 9.43 13.60 1.64
C ASN A 283 10.45 13.34 2.74
N ILE A 284 11.59 14.01 2.64
CA ILE A 284 12.68 13.93 3.63
C ILE A 284 12.39 14.73 4.91
N GLU A 285 11.27 15.46 4.97
CA GLU A 285 10.84 16.26 6.13
C GLU A 285 9.41 15.87 6.56
N ALA A 286 9.07 14.58 6.48
CA ALA A 286 7.70 14.12 6.70
C ALA A 286 7.18 14.42 8.13
N ILE A 287 8.05 14.41 9.15
CA ILE A 287 7.72 14.89 10.50
C ILE A 287 7.19 16.35 10.53
N ARG A 288 7.64 17.21 9.61
CA ARG A 288 7.22 18.63 9.54
C ARG A 288 5.84 18.83 8.93
N ILE A 289 5.20 17.79 8.38
CA ILE A 289 3.81 17.87 7.91
C ILE A 289 2.89 18.40 9.02
N TYR A 290 3.12 17.97 10.26
CA TYR A 290 2.31 18.39 11.40
C TYR A 290 2.47 19.89 11.71
N GLU A 291 3.70 20.42 11.66
CA GLU A 291 3.99 21.86 11.86
C GLU A 291 3.19 22.75 10.91
N ASN A 292 3.00 22.29 9.67
CA ASN A 292 2.27 23.03 8.64
C ASN A 292 0.75 23.03 8.84
N SER A 293 0.25 22.18 9.74
CA SER A 293 -1.19 22.04 10.01
C SER A 293 -1.68 22.79 11.25
N ILE A 294 -0.77 23.28 12.10
CA ILE A 294 -1.10 23.91 13.37
C ILE A 294 -0.84 25.42 13.33
N CYS A 295 -1.83 26.21 13.79
CA CYS A 295 -1.68 27.66 13.94
C CYS A 295 -1.10 28.02 15.32
N ASN A 296 -1.58 27.35 16.38
CA ASN A 296 -1.16 27.61 17.75
C ASN A 296 -0.05 26.63 18.17
N GLY A 297 1.01 27.14 18.79
CA GLY A 297 2.15 26.32 19.26
C GLY A 297 3.10 25.88 18.16
N ARG A 298 2.95 26.38 16.92
CA ARG A 298 3.82 26.04 15.78
C ARG A 298 5.31 26.26 16.07
N HIS A 299 5.65 27.40 16.67
CA HIS A 299 7.03 27.71 17.02
C HIS A 299 7.61 26.70 18.03
N GLN A 300 6.85 26.38 19.08
CA GLN A 300 7.26 25.41 20.10
C GLN A 300 7.43 24.00 19.53
N ILE A 301 6.55 23.58 18.62
CA ILE A 301 6.69 22.29 17.93
C ILE A 301 7.91 22.31 17.01
N SER A 302 8.13 23.38 16.25
CA SER A 302 9.29 23.49 15.36
C SER A 302 10.62 23.49 16.13
N GLU A 303 10.70 24.20 17.26
CA GLU A 303 11.86 24.13 18.17
C GLU A 303 12.07 22.72 18.71
N TRP A 304 11.00 22.04 19.11
CA TRP A 304 11.07 20.66 19.60
C TRP A 304 11.52 19.69 18.50
N VAL A 305 11.00 19.80 17.27
CA VAL A 305 11.43 18.98 16.13
C VAL A 305 12.89 19.23 15.80
N ASN A 306 13.34 20.49 15.78
CA ASN A 306 14.75 20.81 15.54
C ASN A 306 15.65 20.17 16.61
N ASN A 307 15.25 20.22 17.88
CA ASN A 307 15.97 19.59 18.97
C ASN A 307 16.00 18.05 18.84
N LEU A 308 14.85 17.43 18.53
CA LEU A 308 14.76 15.99 18.30
C LEU A 308 15.73 15.58 17.17
N LEU A 309 15.65 16.24 16.02
CA LEU A 309 16.48 15.92 14.86
C LEU A 309 17.98 16.20 15.09
N SER A 310 18.34 17.23 15.84
CA SER A 310 19.75 17.53 16.14
C SER A 310 20.38 16.54 17.12
N ASN A 311 19.57 15.94 18.00
CA ASN A 311 20.04 15.02 19.03
C ASN A 311 19.84 13.54 18.66
N HIS A 312 19.03 13.27 17.63
CA HIS A 312 18.81 11.94 17.14
C HIS A 312 20.05 11.39 16.45
N HIS A 313 20.39 10.15 16.82
CA HIS A 313 21.36 9.33 16.14
C HIS A 313 20.61 8.15 15.53
N GLU A 314 21.01 7.68 14.35
CA GLU A 314 20.36 6.53 13.70
C GLU A 314 20.22 5.39 14.71
N PHE A 315 19.01 4.85 14.83
CA PHE A 315 18.77 3.72 15.70
C PHE A 315 19.54 2.48 15.21
N ILE A 316 20.41 1.94 16.06
CA ILE A 316 21.25 0.78 15.77
C ILE A 316 20.94 -0.31 16.80
N THR A 317 20.71 -1.53 16.32
CA THR A 317 20.56 -2.73 17.13
C THR A 317 21.18 -3.92 16.38
N GLU A 318 21.63 -4.94 17.13
CA GLU A 318 22.23 -6.15 16.56
C GLU A 318 21.20 -7.00 15.79
N ASP A 319 19.95 -7.03 16.28
CA ASP A 319 18.87 -7.84 15.71
C ASP A 319 17.55 -7.06 15.75
N TYR A 320 17.25 -6.38 14.63
CA TYR A 320 16.09 -5.51 14.50
C TYR A 320 14.76 -6.27 14.65
N THR A 321 14.73 -7.54 14.24
CA THR A 321 13.56 -8.42 14.40
C THR A 321 13.31 -8.74 15.87
N LYS A 322 14.33 -9.22 16.60
CA LYS A 322 14.18 -9.54 18.04
C LYS A 322 13.84 -8.31 18.86
N HIS A 323 14.41 -7.16 18.53
CA HIS A 323 14.10 -5.88 19.16
C HIS A 323 12.60 -5.58 19.15
N PHE A 324 11.96 -5.61 17.97
CA PHE A 324 10.52 -5.34 17.89
C PHE A 324 9.64 -6.45 18.42
N GLN A 325 10.04 -7.72 18.32
CA GLN A 325 9.32 -8.80 18.99
C GLN A 325 9.24 -8.56 20.50
N GLY A 326 10.32 -8.04 21.12
CA GLY A 326 10.32 -7.61 22.52
C GLY A 326 9.41 -6.43 22.80
N ILE A 327 9.52 -5.35 22.01
CA ILE A 327 8.73 -4.11 22.18
C ILE A 327 7.24 -4.36 22.02
N ILE A 328 6.82 -5.16 21.02
CA ILE A 328 5.40 -5.45 20.77
C ILE A 328 4.74 -6.03 22.04
N GLY A 329 5.44 -6.91 22.76
CA GLY A 329 4.96 -7.47 24.01
C GLY A 329 4.69 -6.40 25.07
N SER A 330 5.61 -5.45 25.26
CA SER A 330 5.44 -4.36 26.24
C SER A 330 4.35 -3.38 25.82
N GLU A 331 4.27 -3.00 24.55
CA GLU A 331 3.26 -2.07 24.04
C GLU A 331 1.83 -2.66 24.16
N ILE A 332 1.67 -3.97 23.90
CA ILE A 332 0.40 -4.67 24.14
C ILE A 332 0.01 -4.63 25.63
N GLN A 333 0.97 -4.84 26.54
CA GLN A 333 0.72 -4.79 27.98
C GLN A 333 0.34 -3.36 28.43
N GLN A 334 1.02 -2.34 27.92
CA GLN A 334 0.66 -0.94 28.19
C GLN A 334 -0.76 -0.63 27.71
N LEU A 335 -1.13 -1.00 26.48
CA LEU A 335 -2.49 -0.81 25.98
C LEU A 335 -3.56 -1.53 26.80
N LYS A 336 -3.27 -2.73 27.33
CA LYS A 336 -4.18 -3.46 28.20
C LYS A 336 -4.39 -2.78 29.57
N SER A 337 -3.41 -2.02 30.04
CA SER A 337 -3.47 -1.33 31.34
C SER A 337 -4.38 -0.10 31.37
N ILE A 338 -4.75 0.44 30.21
CA ILE A 338 -5.54 1.68 30.08
C ILE A 338 -6.99 1.46 29.62
N ILE A 339 -7.47 0.21 29.61
CA ILE A 339 -8.81 -0.18 29.15
C ILE A 339 -9.68 -0.65 30.31
#